data_AF-A0A3L9Z1Z4-F1
#
_entry.id   AF-A0A3L9Z1Z4-F1
#
_cell.length_a   1.000
_cell.length_b   1.000
_cell.length_c   1.000
_cell.angle_alpha   90.00
_cell.angle_beta   90.00
_cell.angle_gamma   90.00
#
_symmetry.space_group_name_H-M   'P 1'
#
loop_
_entity.id
_entity.type
_entity.pdbx_description
1 polymer ?
#
loop_
_entity_poly.entity_id
_entity_poly.type
_entity_poly.pdbx_seq_one_letter_code
_entity_poly.pdbx_strand_id
1 'polypeptide(L)'
;MLTKLVKYSIGWGVLFTFLLIVGSLFYLLNDYQVDNLMKIQFSNNWNDLQAMLAPYKIETLKNHVFLDWFFIAVYTLLFLISIKILALSIGKSLPWFLYVACFFPGIADVIENYQFLIFVNDLNSEHDISWFFWAVRLKWGLLILFILINITITFYYGLYLFIGLIDRIQQFFRFILKKI
;
A
#
# COMPACT_ATOMS: atom_id res chain seq x y z
N MET A 1 -5.28 13.88 24.14
CA MET A 1 -5.85 13.36 22.88
C MET A 1 -5.10 13.92 21.67
N LEU A 2 -5.03 15.25 21.54
CA LEU A 2 -4.33 15.95 20.45
C LEU A 2 -2.85 15.53 20.26
N THR A 3 -2.05 15.47 21.33
CA THR A 3 -0.63 15.08 21.25
C THR A 3 -0.43 13.66 20.70
N LYS A 4 -1.34 12.73 21.04
CA LYS A 4 -1.30 11.36 20.51
C LYS A 4 -1.67 11.36 19.02
N LEU A 5 -2.73 12.07 18.64
CA LEU A 5 -3.17 12.19 17.25
C LEU A 5 -2.01 12.70 16.39
N VAL A 6 -1.40 13.83 16.75
CA VAL A 6 -0.25 14.42 16.04
C VAL A 6 0.89 13.41 15.86
N LYS A 7 1.26 12.68 16.92
CA LYS A 7 2.31 11.66 16.84
C LYS A 7 1.98 10.56 15.82
N TYR A 8 0.76 10.04 15.84
CA TYR A 8 0.33 9.01 14.88
C TYR A 8 0.24 9.57 13.45
N SER A 9 -0.22 10.81 13.27
CA SER A 9 -0.26 11.48 11.96
C SER A 9 1.12 11.65 11.34
N ILE A 10 2.14 12.02 12.14
CA ILE A 10 3.53 12.09 11.68
C ILE A 10 4.01 10.71 11.27
N GLY A 11 3.81 9.69 12.10
CA GLY A 11 4.18 8.30 11.78
C GLY A 11 3.50 7.80 10.51
N TRP A 12 2.21 8.12 10.34
CA TRP A 12 1.44 7.82 9.14
C TRP A 12 2.05 8.50 7.90
N GLY A 13 2.38 9.79 7.99
CA GLY A 13 2.98 10.53 6.88
C GLY A 13 4.35 9.97 6.46
N VAL A 14 5.16 9.55 7.43
CA VAL A 14 6.44 8.88 7.18
C VAL A 14 6.21 7.55 6.45
N LEU A 15 5.32 6.69 6.96
CA LEU A 15 5.01 5.40 6.32
C LEU A 15 4.42 5.57 4.92
N PHE A 16 3.54 6.54 4.73
CA PHE A 16 2.93 6.83 3.43
C PHE A 16 3.99 7.29 2.42
N THR A 17 4.86 8.23 2.82
CA THR A 17 5.99 8.68 1.98
C THR A 17 6.89 7.51 1.62
N PHE A 18 7.19 6.66 2.60
CA PHE A 18 8.03 5.50 2.40
C PHE A 18 7.41 4.49 1.42
N LEU A 19 6.10 4.28 1.51
CA LEU A 19 5.34 3.46 0.58
C LEU A 19 5.40 4.02 -0.85
N LEU A 20 5.32 5.34 -1.02
CA LEU A 20 5.49 5.99 -2.33
C LEU A 20 6.91 5.83 -2.88
N ILE A 21 7.94 5.92 -2.04
CA ILE A 21 9.32 5.67 -2.44
C ILE A 21 9.47 4.23 -2.92
N VAL A 22 9.05 3.24 -2.12
CA VAL A 22 9.13 1.81 -2.48
C VAL A 22 8.31 1.52 -3.74
N GLY A 23 7.09 2.07 -3.82
CA GLY A 23 6.24 2.00 -5.02
C GLY A 23 6.92 2.54 -6.27
N SER A 24 7.70 3.63 -6.13
CA SER A 24 8.44 4.21 -7.25
C SER A 24 9.64 3.34 -7.66
N LEU A 25 10.27 2.62 -6.73
CA LEU A 25 11.39 1.72 -7.05
C LEU A 25 10.97 0.58 -7.99
N PHE A 26 9.75 0.06 -7.88
CA PHE A 26 9.21 -0.93 -8.82
C PHE A 26 9.18 -0.43 -10.27
N TYR A 27 9.01 0.88 -10.47
CA TYR A 27 8.93 1.49 -11.81
C TYR A 27 10.28 2.01 -12.30
N LEU A 28 11.11 2.53 -11.40
CA LEU A 28 12.37 3.20 -11.76
C LEU A 28 13.55 2.24 -11.93
N LEU A 29 13.48 1.04 -11.35
CA LEU A 29 14.55 0.06 -11.41
C LEU A 29 14.14 -1.15 -12.24
N ASN A 30 14.77 -1.31 -13.41
CA ASN A 30 14.50 -2.41 -14.35
C ASN A 30 14.59 -3.80 -13.70
N ASP A 31 15.44 -3.96 -12.68
CA ASP A 31 15.64 -5.23 -11.97
C ASP A 31 14.44 -5.65 -11.09
N TYR A 32 13.46 -4.75 -10.90
CA TYR A 32 12.24 -4.99 -10.12
C TYR A 32 10.97 -4.85 -10.98
N GLN A 33 11.11 -4.40 -12.23
CA GLN A 33 9.99 -4.07 -13.08
C GLN A 33 9.35 -5.34 -13.65
N VAL A 34 8.05 -5.49 -13.38
CA VAL A 34 7.21 -6.53 -13.98
C VAL A 34 6.01 -5.83 -14.61
N ASP A 35 6.00 -5.75 -15.94
CA ASP A 35 4.93 -5.13 -16.69
C ASP A 35 3.66 -5.99 -16.62
N ASN A 36 2.51 -5.31 -16.69
CA ASN A 36 1.19 -5.95 -16.63
C ASN A 36 0.97 -6.81 -15.36
N LEU A 37 1.54 -6.42 -14.22
CA LEU A 37 1.39 -7.13 -12.93
C LEU A 37 -0.07 -7.49 -12.61
N MET A 38 -1.02 -6.60 -12.92
CA MET A 38 -2.45 -6.88 -12.74
C MET A 38 -2.93 -8.09 -13.55
N LYS A 39 -2.47 -8.28 -14.79
CA LYS A 39 -2.85 -9.47 -15.58
C LYS A 39 -2.26 -10.74 -14.99
N ILE A 40 -1.02 -10.68 -14.51
CA ILE A 40 -0.33 -11.79 -13.83
C ILE A 40 -1.11 -12.19 -12.57
N GLN A 41 -1.41 -11.23 -11.70
CA GLN A 41 -2.16 -11.46 -10.47
C GLN A 41 -3.56 -12.04 -10.75
N PHE A 42 -4.23 -11.52 -11.77
CA PHE A 42 -5.58 -11.96 -12.13
C PHE A 42 -5.63 -13.14 -13.10
N SER A 43 -4.50 -13.79 -13.40
CA SER A 43 -4.51 -15.04 -14.17
C SER A 43 -5.39 -16.10 -13.48
N ASN A 44 -6.03 -16.95 -14.29
CA ASN A 44 -6.94 -18.00 -13.85
C ASN A 44 -6.50 -19.41 -14.25
N ASN A 45 -5.35 -19.54 -14.94
CA ASN A 45 -4.75 -20.83 -15.26
C ASN A 45 -3.21 -20.73 -15.35
N TRP A 46 -2.55 -21.87 -15.19
CA TRP A 46 -1.08 -21.95 -15.19
C TRP A 46 -0.46 -21.55 -16.53
N ASN A 47 -1.02 -22.03 -17.65
CA ASN A 47 -0.44 -21.80 -18.98
C ASN A 47 -0.36 -20.30 -19.33
N ASP A 48 -1.43 -19.55 -19.04
CA ASP A 48 -1.46 -18.10 -19.24
C ASP A 48 -0.48 -17.39 -18.29
N LEU A 49 -0.42 -17.82 -17.03
CA LEU A 49 0.52 -17.26 -16.06
C LEU A 49 1.97 -17.48 -16.51
N GLN A 50 2.32 -18.72 -16.87
CA GLN A 50 3.64 -19.11 -17.35
C GLN A 50 4.04 -18.31 -18.60
N ALA A 51 3.14 -18.17 -19.58
CA ALA A 51 3.40 -17.38 -20.79
C ALA A 51 3.66 -15.90 -20.48
N MET A 52 2.97 -15.32 -19.48
CA MET A 52 3.23 -13.94 -19.04
C MET A 52 4.54 -13.80 -18.26
N LEU A 53 5.01 -14.86 -17.60
CA LEU A 53 6.26 -14.84 -16.83
C LEU A 53 7.50 -15.12 -17.70
N ALA A 54 7.36 -15.87 -18.79
CA ALA A 54 8.45 -16.28 -19.68
C ALA A 54 9.37 -15.14 -20.20
N PRO A 55 8.89 -13.91 -20.46
CA PRO A 55 9.75 -12.82 -20.92
C PRO A 55 10.71 -12.30 -19.85
N TYR A 56 10.45 -12.56 -18.56
CA TYR A 56 11.22 -12.01 -17.46
C TYR A 56 12.38 -12.93 -17.06
N LYS A 57 13.49 -12.32 -16.63
CA LYS A 57 14.55 -13.07 -15.97
C LYS A 57 14.04 -13.53 -14.60
N ILE A 58 14.37 -14.77 -14.23
CA ILE A 58 14.04 -15.35 -12.91
C ILE A 58 14.50 -14.43 -11.77
N GLU A 59 15.68 -13.81 -11.91
CA GLU A 59 16.22 -12.88 -10.92
C GLU A 59 15.34 -11.62 -10.76
N THR A 60 14.85 -11.05 -11.87
CA THR A 60 13.91 -9.91 -11.84
C THR A 60 12.64 -10.25 -11.08
N LEU A 61 12.07 -11.45 -11.32
CA LEU A 61 10.87 -11.91 -10.62
C LEU A 61 11.12 -12.12 -9.12
N LYS A 62 12.29 -12.67 -8.74
CA LYS A 62 12.67 -12.83 -7.34
C LYS A 62 12.90 -11.49 -6.64
N ASN A 63 13.57 -10.55 -7.31
CA ASN A 63 13.81 -9.20 -6.79
C ASN A 63 12.49 -8.44 -6.60
N HIS A 64 11.57 -8.56 -7.56
CA HIS A 64 10.22 -8.02 -7.45
C HIS A 64 9.53 -8.51 -6.17
N VAL A 65 9.48 -9.83 -5.95
CA VAL A 65 8.88 -10.40 -4.74
C VAL A 65 9.60 -9.91 -3.48
N PHE A 66 10.94 -9.85 -3.49
CA PHE A 66 11.70 -9.35 -2.33
C PHE A 66 11.32 -7.92 -1.95
N LEU A 67 11.21 -7.03 -2.94
CA LEU A 67 10.75 -5.66 -2.70
C LEU A 67 9.29 -5.63 -2.24
N ASP A 68 8.47 -6.54 -2.73
CA ASP A 68 7.06 -6.64 -2.35
C ASP A 68 6.87 -7.09 -0.89
N TRP A 69 7.71 -7.98 -0.36
CA TRP A 69 7.72 -8.29 1.09
C TRP A 69 7.91 -7.04 1.95
N PHE A 70 8.79 -6.15 1.50
CA PHE A 70 9.03 -4.89 2.19
C PHE A 70 7.83 -3.94 2.05
N PHE A 71 7.27 -3.85 0.85
CA PHE A 71 6.06 -3.09 0.58
C PHE A 71 4.89 -3.56 1.47
N ILE A 72 4.71 -4.88 1.64
CA ILE A 72 3.71 -5.52 2.51
C ILE A 72 3.85 -5.07 3.96
N ALA A 73 5.06 -5.13 4.50
CA ALA A 73 5.31 -4.71 5.88
C ALA A 73 4.93 -3.23 6.07
N VAL A 74 5.32 -2.37 5.14
CA VAL A 74 5.06 -0.93 5.21
C VAL A 74 3.58 -0.62 5.12
N TYR A 75 2.85 -1.17 4.14
CA TYR A 75 1.43 -0.87 3.99
C TYR A 75 0.60 -1.47 5.14
N THR A 76 0.99 -2.63 5.68
CA THR A 76 0.30 -3.25 6.82
C THR A 76 0.43 -2.37 8.06
N LEU A 77 1.62 -1.84 8.32
CA LEU A 77 1.85 -0.85 9.38
C LEU A 77 1.06 0.44 9.13
N LEU A 78 1.02 0.91 7.89
CA LEU A 78 0.24 2.09 7.50
C LEU A 78 -1.23 1.88 7.85
N PHE A 79 -1.82 0.72 7.54
CA PHE A 79 -3.22 0.41 7.87
C PHE A 79 -3.49 0.41 9.37
N LEU A 80 -2.59 -0.17 10.17
CA LEU A 80 -2.70 -0.14 11.63
C LEU A 80 -2.69 1.29 12.18
N ILE A 81 -1.78 2.12 11.70
CA ILE A 81 -1.72 3.53 12.11
C ILE A 81 -2.96 4.29 11.63
N SER A 82 -3.46 4.02 10.43
CA SER A 82 -4.68 4.62 9.88
C SER A 82 -5.90 4.35 10.75
N ILE A 83 -6.12 3.10 11.17
CA ILE A 83 -7.18 2.75 12.12
C ILE A 83 -7.00 3.49 13.45
N LYS A 84 -5.76 3.62 13.92
CA LYS A 84 -5.49 4.35 15.16
C LYS A 84 -5.79 5.84 15.05
N ILE A 85 -5.45 6.48 13.93
CA ILE A 85 -5.80 7.86 13.63
C ILE A 85 -7.32 8.01 13.60
N LEU A 86 -8.03 7.13 12.88
CA LEU A 86 -9.48 7.16 12.81
C LEU A 86 -10.12 7.10 14.19
N ALA A 87 -9.70 6.15 15.04
CA ALA A 87 -10.17 6.02 16.42
C ALA A 87 -9.98 7.31 17.24
N LEU A 88 -8.79 7.91 17.13
CA LEU A 88 -8.45 9.14 17.84
C LEU A 88 -9.25 10.35 17.32
N SER A 89 -9.48 10.44 16.00
CA SER A 89 -10.23 11.52 15.37
C SER A 89 -11.70 11.53 15.75
N ILE A 90 -12.33 10.34 15.89
CA ILE A 90 -13.72 10.22 16.34
C ILE A 90 -13.85 10.19 17.87
N GLY A 91 -12.73 10.21 18.60
CA GLY A 91 -12.72 10.17 20.07
C GLY A 91 -13.26 8.87 20.68
N LYS A 92 -13.27 7.76 19.93
CA LYS A 92 -13.81 6.46 20.38
C LYS A 92 -12.75 5.37 20.34
N SER A 93 -12.84 4.42 21.27
CA SER A 93 -12.14 3.14 21.13
C SER A 93 -12.78 2.33 20.02
N LEU A 94 -11.96 1.80 19.13
CA LEU A 94 -12.38 0.84 18.12
C LEU A 94 -12.19 -0.59 18.67
N PRO A 95 -13.04 -1.55 18.29
CA PRO A 95 -12.85 -2.95 18.64
C PRO A 95 -11.49 -3.49 18.21
N TRP A 96 -10.88 -4.36 19.03
CA TRP A 96 -9.54 -4.91 18.77
C TRP A 96 -9.45 -5.68 17.44
N PHE A 97 -10.54 -6.34 17.03
CA PHE A 97 -10.57 -7.14 15.79
C PHE A 97 -10.36 -6.29 14.53
N LEU A 98 -10.67 -4.97 14.57
CA LEU A 98 -10.39 -4.08 13.45
C LEU A 98 -8.90 -3.86 13.24
N TYR A 99 -8.09 -3.90 14.31
CA TYR A 99 -6.63 -3.84 14.19
C TYR A 99 -6.08 -5.15 13.65
N VAL A 100 -6.65 -6.29 14.03
CA VAL A 100 -6.26 -7.60 13.49
C VAL A 100 -6.63 -7.72 12.01
N ALA A 101 -7.78 -7.17 11.60
CA ALA A 101 -8.19 -7.16 10.20
C ALA A 101 -7.20 -6.44 9.27
N CYS A 102 -6.40 -5.49 9.78
CA CYS A 102 -5.35 -4.82 9.00
C CYS A 102 -4.28 -5.78 8.47
N PHE A 103 -4.09 -6.93 9.11
CA PHE A 103 -3.09 -7.91 8.71
C PHE A 103 -3.58 -8.84 7.60
N PHE A 104 -4.89 -8.96 7.36
CA PHE A 104 -5.42 -9.93 6.40
C PHE A 104 -4.99 -9.66 4.95
N PRO A 105 -5.01 -8.41 4.43
CA PRO A 105 -4.44 -8.13 3.11
C PRO A 105 -2.98 -8.55 3.03
N GLY A 106 -2.18 -8.22 4.06
CA GLY A 106 -0.77 -8.59 4.14
C GLY A 106 -0.55 -10.11 4.14
N ILE A 107 -1.32 -10.86 4.93
CA ILE A 107 -1.23 -12.33 4.95
C ILE A 107 -1.58 -12.94 3.59
N ALA A 108 -2.62 -12.43 2.93
CA ALA A 108 -3.00 -12.89 1.60
C ALA A 108 -1.89 -12.61 0.57
N ASP A 109 -1.27 -11.43 0.63
CA ASP A 109 -0.13 -11.04 -0.22
C ASP A 109 1.11 -11.91 0.03
N VAL A 110 1.37 -12.25 1.30
CA VAL A 110 2.43 -13.19 1.70
C VAL A 110 2.19 -14.58 1.10
N ILE A 111 0.96 -15.08 1.12
CA ILE A 111 0.61 -16.37 0.51
C ILE A 111 0.80 -16.30 -1.02
N GLU A 112 0.32 -15.23 -1.66
CA GLU A 112 0.51 -14.98 -3.09
C GLU A 112 1.99 -15.00 -3.47
N ASN A 113 2.82 -14.21 -2.78
CA ASN A 113 4.25 -14.10 -3.06
C ASN A 113 5.02 -15.40 -2.79
N TYR A 114 4.62 -16.15 -1.77
CA TYR A 114 5.19 -17.46 -1.51
C TYR A 114 4.89 -18.44 -2.65
N GLN A 115 3.63 -18.51 -3.11
CA GLN A 115 3.24 -19.34 -4.25
C GLN A 115 3.93 -18.89 -5.54
N PHE A 116 4.02 -17.58 -5.76
CA PHE A 116 4.72 -17.01 -6.90
C PHE A 116 6.20 -17.41 -6.94
N LEU A 117 6.88 -17.43 -5.78
CA LEU A 117 8.26 -17.92 -5.71
C LEU A 117 8.40 -19.41 -6.05
N ILE A 118 7.41 -20.24 -5.68
CA ILE A 118 7.39 -21.66 -6.09
C ILE A 118 7.35 -21.75 -7.62
N PHE A 119 6.44 -21.00 -8.24
CA PHE A 119 6.31 -20.96 -9.70
C PHE A 119 7.59 -20.48 -10.40
N VAL A 120 8.22 -19.43 -9.87
CA VAL A 120 9.45 -18.85 -10.43
C VAL A 120 10.65 -19.79 -10.30
N ASN A 121 10.70 -20.62 -9.25
CA ASN A 121 11.77 -21.59 -9.07
C ASN A 121 11.66 -22.81 -9.98
N ASP A 122 10.46 -23.12 -10.48
CA ASP A 122 10.22 -24.25 -11.37
C ASP A 122 9.20 -23.91 -12.46
N LEU A 123 9.58 -22.99 -13.35
CA LEU A 123 8.69 -22.49 -14.41
C LEU A 123 8.29 -23.55 -15.45
N ASN A 124 8.98 -24.68 -15.54
CA ASN A 124 8.74 -25.68 -16.59
C ASN A 124 7.74 -26.77 -16.17
N SER A 125 7.46 -26.90 -14.88
CA SER A 125 6.49 -27.85 -14.35
C SER A 125 5.08 -27.27 -14.37
N GLU A 126 4.06 -28.12 -14.44
CA GLU A 126 2.69 -27.71 -14.16
C GLU A 126 2.51 -27.45 -12.66
N HIS A 127 1.83 -26.36 -12.33
CA HIS A 127 1.53 -25.99 -10.95
C HIS A 127 0.03 -25.80 -10.74
N ASP A 128 -0.47 -26.18 -9.57
CA ASP A 128 -1.78 -25.76 -9.11
C ASP A 128 -1.72 -24.30 -8.64
N ILE A 129 -2.43 -23.42 -9.35
CA ILE A 129 -2.49 -21.99 -9.03
C ILE A 129 -3.64 -21.63 -8.08
N SER A 130 -4.41 -22.59 -7.58
CA SER A 130 -5.63 -22.34 -6.78
C SER A 130 -5.39 -21.42 -5.57
N TRP A 131 -4.32 -21.66 -4.83
CA TRP A 131 -3.94 -20.84 -3.67
C TRP A 131 -3.53 -19.43 -4.07
N PHE A 132 -2.72 -19.30 -5.13
CA PHE A 132 -2.36 -18.00 -5.69
C PHE A 132 -3.60 -17.22 -6.13
N PHE A 133 -4.50 -17.88 -6.87
CA PHE A 133 -5.75 -17.31 -7.35
C PHE A 133 -6.58 -16.74 -6.20
N TRP A 134 -6.92 -17.54 -5.19
CA TRP A 134 -7.76 -17.09 -4.08
C TRP A 134 -7.08 -16.05 -3.21
N ALA A 135 -5.77 -16.17 -2.97
CA ALA A 135 -5.00 -15.20 -2.21
C ALA A 135 -5.07 -13.80 -2.84
N VAL A 136 -4.86 -13.68 -4.16
CA VAL A 136 -4.98 -12.42 -4.90
C VAL A 136 -6.36 -11.79 -4.72
N ARG A 137 -7.45 -12.56 -4.86
CA ARG A 137 -8.82 -12.02 -4.79
C ARG A 137 -9.18 -11.59 -3.37
N LEU A 138 -8.79 -12.38 -2.37
CA LEU A 138 -8.97 -12.04 -0.97
C LEU A 138 -8.20 -10.76 -0.63
N LYS A 139 -6.93 -10.67 -1.06
CA LYS A 139 -6.10 -9.47 -0.90
C LYS A 139 -6.81 -8.25 -1.45
N TRP A 140 -7.13 -8.23 -2.74
CA TRP A 140 -7.72 -7.07 -3.40
C TRP A 140 -9.11 -6.70 -2.84
N GLY A 141 -9.93 -7.70 -2.52
CA GLY A 141 -11.24 -7.48 -1.90
C GLY A 141 -11.17 -6.83 -0.52
N LEU A 142 -10.14 -7.15 0.28
CA LEU A 142 -9.92 -6.54 1.59
C LEU A 142 -9.15 -5.21 1.49
N LEU A 143 -8.18 -5.12 0.57
CA LEU A 143 -7.29 -3.98 0.39
C LEU A 143 -8.07 -2.69 0.08
N ILE A 144 -9.15 -2.78 -0.71
CA ILE A 144 -9.94 -1.61 -1.10
C ILE A 144 -10.49 -0.83 0.09
N LEU A 145 -10.91 -1.51 1.16
CA LEU A 145 -11.43 -0.87 2.36
C LEU A 145 -10.36 -0.01 3.04
N PHE A 146 -9.14 -0.53 3.14
CA PHE A 146 -8.02 0.19 3.74
C PHE A 146 -7.51 1.31 2.84
N ILE A 147 -7.54 1.15 1.52
CA ILE A 147 -7.23 2.23 0.57
C ILE A 147 -8.19 3.40 0.80
N LEU A 148 -9.50 3.14 0.92
CA LEU A 148 -10.49 4.19 1.16
C LEU A 148 -10.25 4.93 2.49
N ILE A 149 -9.85 4.22 3.54
CA ILE A 149 -9.47 4.85 4.83
C ILE A 149 -8.25 5.77 4.64
N ASN A 150 -7.22 5.31 3.94
CA ASN A 150 -6.03 6.13 3.68
C ASN A 150 -6.36 7.36 2.83
N ILE A 151 -7.15 7.21 1.77
CA ILE A 151 -7.63 8.34 0.95
C ILE A 151 -8.37 9.35 1.83
N THR A 152 -9.24 8.88 2.72
CA THR A 152 -9.99 9.75 3.65
C THR A 152 -9.04 10.54 4.55
N ILE A 153 -8.02 9.88 5.11
CA ILE A 153 -7.00 10.52 5.95
C ILE A 153 -6.18 11.54 5.15
N THR A 154 -5.74 11.18 3.94
CA THR A 154 -5.02 12.08 3.02
C THR A 154 -5.85 13.30 2.70
N PHE A 155 -7.13 13.12 2.38
CA PHE A 155 -8.04 14.22 2.07
C PHE A 155 -8.24 15.15 3.27
N TYR A 156 -8.44 14.58 4.47
CA TYR A 156 -8.58 15.34 5.71
C TYR A 156 -7.34 16.21 5.98
N TYR A 157 -6.13 15.65 5.90
CA TYR A 157 -4.90 16.42 6.11
C TYR A 157 -4.60 17.38 4.95
N GLY A 158 -4.92 17.00 3.72
CA GLY A 158 -4.81 17.86 2.55
C GLY A 158 -5.66 19.12 2.68
N LEU A 159 -6.92 18.97 3.12
CA LEU A 159 -7.79 20.11 3.43
C LEU A 159 -7.23 20.98 4.56
N TYR A 160 -6.71 20.38 5.63
CA TYR A 160 -6.11 21.12 6.73
C TYR A 160 -4.91 21.97 6.29
N LEU A 161 -4.02 21.39 5.47
CA LEU A 161 -2.88 22.11 4.89
C LEU A 161 -3.34 23.22 3.94
N PHE A 162 -4.36 22.96 3.13
CA PHE A 162 -4.92 23.94 2.19
C PHE A 162 -5.53 25.15 2.92
N ILE A 163 -6.31 24.93 3.98
CA ILE A 163 -6.86 26.00 4.81
C ILE A 163 -5.73 26.82 5.45
N GLY A 164 -4.72 26.16 6.03
CA GLY A 164 -3.57 26.84 6.60
C GLY A 164 -2.76 27.66 5.59
N LEU A 165 -2.71 27.21 4.33
CA LEU A 165 -2.10 27.97 3.23
C LEU A 165 -2.92 29.23 2.91
N ILE A 166 -4.24 29.11 2.81
CA ILE A 166 -5.15 30.26 2.61
C ILE A 166 -4.96 31.29 3.71
N ASP A 167 -4.92 30.88 4.98
CA ASP A 167 -4.75 31.78 6.11
C ASP A 167 -3.43 32.56 6.03
N ARG A 168 -2.33 31.88 5.65
CA ARG A 168 -1.02 32.54 5.45
C ARG A 168 -1.04 33.53 4.29
N ILE A 169 -1.68 33.17 3.18
CA ILE A 169 -1.85 34.06 2.03
C ILE A 169 -2.64 35.31 2.44
N GLN A 170 -3.75 35.14 3.17
CA GLN A 170 -4.55 36.27 3.68
C GLN A 170 -3.74 37.16 4.63
N GLN A 171 -2.95 36.58 5.53
CA GLN A 171 -2.07 37.34 6.43
C GLN A 171 -1.01 38.14 5.66
N PHE A 172 -0.42 37.54 4.62
CA PHE A 172 0.54 38.20 3.76
C PHE A 172 -0.07 39.41 3.03
N PHE A 173 -1.26 39.25 2.44
CA PHE A 173 -1.97 40.38 1.81
C PHE A 173 -2.35 41.48 2.81
N ARG A 174 -2.83 41.12 4.00
CA ARG A 174 -3.10 42.10 5.07
C ARG A 174 -1.84 42.87 5.49
N PHE A 175 -0.68 42.22 5.49
CA PHE A 175 0.59 42.88 5.79
C PHE A 175 1.00 43.87 4.69
N ILE A 176 0.87 43.49 3.42
CA ILE A 176 1.14 44.39 2.28
C ILE A 176 0.22 45.61 2.33
N LEU A 177 -1.08 45.40 2.50
CA LEU A 177 -2.08 46.48 2.52
C LEU A 177 -1.90 47.46 3.69
N LYS A 178 -1.24 47.07 4.78
CA LYS A 178 -0.90 47.98 5.89
C LYS A 178 0.30 48.87 5.62
N LYS A 179 1.09 48.59 4.57
CA LYS A 179 2.30 49.33 4.21
C LYS A 179 2.10 50.31 3.05
N ILE A 180 0.93 50.26 2.40
CA ILE A 180 0.48 51.20 1.37
C ILE A 180 -0.43 52.21 2.06
#